data_AF-A0A8H5QJU7-F1
#
_entry.id   AF-A0A8H5QJU7-F1
#
_cell.length_a   1.000
_cell.length_b   1.000
_cell.length_c   1.000
_cell.angle_alpha   90.00
_cell.angle_beta   90.00
_cell.angle_gamma   90.00
#
_symmetry.space_group_name_H-M   'P 1'
#
loop_
_entity.id
_entity.type
_entity.pdbx_description
1 polymer ?
#
loop_
_entity_poly.entity_id
_entity_poly.type
_entity_poly.pdbx_seq_one_letter_code
_entity_poly.pdbx_strand_id
1 'polypeptide(L)'
;MLSPKQQLTAVLLLVGRALALNFTISNGQIFTPGFVVLDAPQPNAPLGGDVTANGKLPLPPHDENDDNQIFSIEMFLYSYSTGRNLTISNGTATANNASLGEIMAQEPGSTVKHINWVWPDCLVGDGNPEGDSDRGVYNISIRQNFRLNGDGHYTIFDVPINVTNSIPEDGDRPSCDELSNDILSPEEIDAEAANKVGVLFAPGDSTELEASGEDSKGSVLDSKVALGASRDVARFLIPANYCSKQRVGSYSNAIMPIHQGLIPREGFCADVVLRLIRQTALNPALLLPLVLFARLTKKGQDLSILHPSASSHLKTLFYLALARWASGWWSDKTRNNWVDDKYDWKREVVLVTGGAGGIGGRIVKLFEEMGVKVVVLDVQPMSFEISANVHYFQCDLRSPENVEAVAEKIRAEVGHPTVVINVAGVVRGKTILESQPSDIRFTFDVNTFAPFWIAKTFVPDMVARNHGMVVTLTSYASWLTIPNLVDYGASKAAALAFHEGLTAELTTRYNAPKVRTVIVHPGPTNTALFKGYYQNTDFLMPPLAPESVADAVVRQVLTGRSGHVVIPGTGTILAALRMQPDWYAIPVRAKAEAYMKNFSGRQVIEDVDKSIENNGEEKEADGNATASTVLVS
;
A
#
# COMPACT_ATOMS: atom_id res chain seq x y z
N MET A 1 17.41 -36.85 -22.75
CA MET A 1 16.93 -37.40 -21.46
C MET A 1 18.09 -37.31 -20.48
N LEU A 2 17.97 -36.50 -19.43
CA LEU A 2 19.01 -36.32 -18.41
C LEU A 2 19.05 -37.57 -17.50
N SER A 3 20.23 -37.90 -16.98
CA SER A 3 20.45 -39.14 -16.20
C SER A 3 19.87 -39.07 -14.77
N PRO A 4 19.61 -40.22 -14.11
CA PRO A 4 19.06 -40.27 -12.74
C PRO A 4 19.92 -39.54 -11.70
N LYS A 5 21.23 -39.44 -11.91
CA LYS A 5 22.13 -38.67 -11.03
C LYS A 5 21.93 -37.15 -11.17
N GLN A 6 21.53 -36.66 -12.34
CA GLN A 6 21.20 -35.24 -12.56
C GLN A 6 19.81 -34.86 -12.03
N GLN A 7 18.89 -35.83 -11.92
CA GLN A 7 17.61 -35.64 -11.22
C GLN A 7 17.79 -35.58 -9.69
N LEU A 8 18.75 -36.33 -9.14
CA LEU A 8 19.05 -36.29 -7.70
C LEU A 8 19.75 -34.97 -7.29
N THR A 9 20.58 -34.39 -8.15
CA THR A 9 21.18 -33.06 -7.90
C THR A 9 20.16 -31.93 -8.01
N ALA A 10 19.12 -32.08 -8.85
CA ALA A 10 18.01 -31.14 -8.95
C ALA A 10 17.05 -31.18 -7.74
N VAL A 11 16.99 -32.31 -7.02
CA VAL A 11 16.16 -32.47 -5.81
C VAL A 11 16.92 -32.04 -4.54
N LEU A 12 18.26 -32.09 -4.52
CA LEU A 12 19.07 -31.64 -3.38
C LEU A 12 19.36 -30.13 -3.33
N LEU A 13 19.00 -29.36 -4.36
CA LEU A 13 19.09 -27.88 -4.38
C LEU A 13 17.87 -27.19 -3.72
N LEU A 14 16.99 -27.95 -3.06
CA LEU A 14 15.76 -27.47 -2.44
C LEU A 14 15.78 -27.42 -0.90
N VAL A 15 16.94 -27.59 -0.26
CA VAL A 15 17.06 -27.46 1.20
C VAL A 15 18.21 -26.52 1.56
N GLY A 16 17.98 -25.23 1.39
CA GLY A 16 18.74 -24.20 2.09
C GLY A 16 18.17 -24.05 3.50
N ARG A 17 18.86 -24.61 4.49
CA ARG A 17 18.59 -24.31 5.90
C ARG A 17 18.94 -22.85 6.17
N ALA A 18 17.95 -22.03 6.47
CA ALA A 18 18.17 -20.78 7.20
C ALA A 18 18.41 -21.14 8.67
N LEU A 19 19.58 -20.79 9.21
CA LEU A 19 19.77 -20.69 10.65
C LEU A 19 18.99 -19.45 11.11
N ALA A 20 17.78 -19.68 11.62
CA ALA A 20 17.00 -18.66 12.29
C ALA A 20 17.70 -18.33 13.62
N LEU A 21 18.22 -17.11 13.75
CA LEU A 21 18.32 -16.45 15.04
C LEU A 21 16.88 -16.04 15.42
N ASN A 22 16.45 -16.42 16.62
CA ASN A 22 15.11 -16.13 17.12
C ASN A 22 14.87 -14.62 17.19
N PHE A 23 13.96 -14.12 16.37
CA PHE A 23 13.27 -12.86 16.62
C PHE A 23 11.78 -13.07 16.32
N THR A 24 10.94 -12.57 17.22
CA THR A 24 9.49 -12.65 17.07
C THR A 24 9.03 -11.36 16.42
N ILE A 25 8.46 -11.45 15.22
CA ILE A 25 7.78 -10.32 14.58
C ILE A 25 6.32 -10.36 15.03
N SER A 26 5.88 -9.33 15.72
CA SER A 26 4.47 -9.03 15.95
C SER A 26 4.20 -7.60 15.46
N ASN A 27 3.19 -7.41 14.62
CA ASN A 27 2.79 -6.11 14.05
C ASN A 27 3.91 -5.26 13.42
N GLY A 28 4.91 -5.89 12.79
CA GLY A 28 5.96 -5.18 12.06
C GLY A 28 7.09 -4.59 12.90
N GLN A 29 7.16 -4.92 14.19
CA GLN A 29 8.27 -4.53 15.08
C GLN A 29 9.18 -5.72 15.38
N ILE A 30 10.50 -5.47 15.42
CA ILE A 30 11.54 -6.46 15.75
C ILE A 30 11.83 -6.34 17.25
N PHE A 31 11.46 -7.34 18.03
CA PHE A 31 11.81 -7.39 19.46
C PHE A 31 13.12 -8.17 19.65
N THR A 32 14.15 -7.47 20.15
CA THR A 32 15.37 -8.07 20.72
C THR A 32 15.24 -8.17 22.25
N PRO A 33 15.97 -9.06 22.93
CA PRO A 33 15.99 -9.07 24.39
C PRO A 33 16.69 -7.79 24.89
N GLY A 34 15.93 -6.90 25.51
CA GLY A 34 16.36 -5.58 25.97
C GLY A 34 15.34 -4.51 25.55
N PHE A 35 14.87 -3.71 26.50
CA PHE A 35 13.96 -2.61 26.22
C PHE A 35 14.75 -1.50 25.50
N VAL A 36 14.39 -1.21 24.25
CA VAL A 36 15.00 -0.11 23.48
C VAL A 36 14.03 1.06 23.53
N VAL A 37 14.43 2.15 24.18
CA VAL A 37 13.78 3.45 23.98
C VAL A 37 14.42 4.06 22.74
N LEU A 38 13.70 4.02 21.62
CA LEU A 38 13.99 4.89 20.49
C LEU A 38 13.56 6.30 20.92
N ASP A 39 14.51 7.09 21.41
CA ASP A 39 14.32 8.54 21.51
C ASP A 39 14.15 9.08 20.09
N ALA A 40 12.91 9.12 19.62
CA ALA A 40 12.58 9.73 18.36
C ALA A 40 12.13 11.16 18.61
N PRO A 41 12.90 12.14 18.13
CA PRO A 41 12.29 13.33 17.56
C PRO A 41 12.57 13.33 16.06
N GLN A 42 11.55 13.22 15.21
CA GLN A 42 11.62 13.74 13.84
C GLN A 42 10.24 14.21 13.37
N PRO A 43 10.16 15.32 12.60
CA PRO A 43 11.22 15.88 11.74
C PRO A 43 11.78 17.25 12.18
N ASN A 44 13.10 17.46 11.97
CA ASN A 44 13.99 18.60 12.36
C ASN A 44 14.45 18.62 13.84
N ALA A 45 15.17 17.56 14.21
CA ALA A 45 15.40 17.04 15.57
C ALA A 45 16.25 17.88 16.57
N PRO A 46 15.81 18.01 17.85
CA PRO A 46 16.55 18.55 19.00
C PRO A 46 17.65 17.73 19.65
N LEU A 47 17.97 16.59 19.05
CA LEU A 47 19.21 15.84 19.30
C LEU A 47 19.87 15.48 17.96
N GLY A 48 19.53 16.24 16.91
CA GLY A 48 19.82 15.98 15.50
C GLY A 48 21.17 16.49 15.03
N GLY A 49 22.25 15.81 15.42
CA GLY A 49 23.49 15.84 14.67
C GLY A 49 23.45 14.87 13.49
N ASP A 50 24.13 15.22 12.40
CA ASP A 50 24.33 14.39 11.19
C ASP A 50 24.65 12.94 11.59
N VAL A 51 23.81 11.99 11.16
CA VAL A 51 24.05 10.56 11.35
C VAL A 51 25.19 10.20 10.38
N THR A 52 26.42 10.46 10.80
CA THR A 52 27.58 9.86 10.17
C THR A 52 27.40 8.34 10.23
N ALA A 53 27.71 7.65 9.14
CA ALA A 53 27.47 6.21 8.95
C ALA A 53 28.15 5.28 9.99
N ASN A 54 28.82 5.84 11.00
CA ASN A 54 29.48 5.14 12.10
C ASN A 54 28.78 5.30 13.47
N GLY A 55 27.68 6.06 13.56
CA GLY A 55 26.88 6.22 14.78
C GLY A 55 27.53 7.01 15.92
N LYS A 56 28.52 7.85 15.65
CA LYS A 56 29.23 8.65 16.67
C LYS A 56 29.08 10.16 16.44
N LEU A 57 28.66 10.90 17.47
CA LEU A 57 28.60 12.36 17.48
C LEU A 57 29.93 12.99 17.98
N PRO A 58 30.31 14.20 17.53
CA PRO A 58 31.44 14.96 18.09
C PRO A 58 31.15 15.36 19.55
N LEU A 59 32.19 15.46 20.39
CA LEU A 59 32.09 15.86 21.81
C LEU A 59 32.60 17.30 22.02
N PRO A 60 31.92 18.13 22.84
CA PRO A 60 30.68 17.83 23.57
C PRO A 60 29.45 17.76 22.62
N PRO A 61 28.42 16.98 22.96
CA PRO A 61 27.39 16.59 22.01
C PRO A 61 26.33 17.67 21.70
N HIS A 62 26.39 18.87 22.32
CA HIS A 62 25.46 20.00 22.08
C HIS A 62 26.04 21.34 22.57
N ASP A 63 25.50 22.46 22.06
CA ASP A 63 25.64 23.81 22.61
C ASP A 63 24.43 24.12 23.51
N GLU A 64 24.62 24.72 24.70
CA GLU A 64 23.52 25.04 25.64
C GLU A 64 22.49 26.03 25.07
N ASN A 65 22.83 26.72 23.98
CA ASN A 65 21.96 27.69 23.32
C ASN A 65 21.29 27.18 22.03
N ASP A 66 21.33 25.87 21.75
CA ASP A 66 20.69 25.35 20.54
C ASP A 66 19.16 25.55 20.58
N ASP A 67 18.60 25.91 19.41
CA ASP A 67 17.14 26.08 19.21
C ASP A 67 16.38 24.78 19.46
N ASN A 68 17.09 23.66 19.46
CA ASN A 68 16.55 22.34 19.65
C ASN A 68 17.40 21.59 20.70
N GLN A 69 16.83 21.29 21.87
CA GLN A 69 17.49 20.53 22.95
C GLN A 69 16.52 19.64 23.73
N ILE A 70 16.90 18.43 24.17
CA ILE A 70 16.16 17.69 25.23
C ILE A 70 16.75 18.04 26.60
N PHE A 71 15.90 18.49 27.52
CA PHE A 71 16.29 18.89 28.88
C PHE A 71 16.23 17.73 29.88
N SER A 72 15.18 16.91 29.81
CA SER A 72 15.03 15.78 30.72
C SER A 72 14.16 14.68 30.13
N ILE A 73 14.43 13.46 30.56
CA ILE A 73 13.61 12.27 30.33
C ILE A 73 13.40 11.62 31.69
N GLU A 74 12.14 11.48 32.08
CA GLU A 74 11.72 10.79 33.28
C GLU A 74 10.85 9.59 32.92
N MET A 75 10.99 8.50 33.66
CA MET A 75 10.30 7.25 33.42
C MET A 75 9.68 6.73 34.72
N PHE A 76 8.42 6.34 34.64
CA PHE A 76 7.66 5.72 35.72
C PHE A 76 7.14 4.37 35.27
N LEU A 77 7.04 3.43 36.20
CA LEU A 77 6.48 2.11 35.99
C LEU A 77 5.29 1.95 36.92
N TYR A 78 4.07 1.99 36.38
CA TYR A 78 2.86 1.97 37.20
C TYR A 78 1.90 0.86 36.78
N SER A 79 1.10 0.36 37.73
CA SER A 79 0.09 -0.67 37.51
C SER A 79 -1.13 -0.41 38.37
N TYR A 80 -2.28 -0.31 37.72
CA TYR A 80 -3.57 -0.25 38.43
C TYR A 80 -3.97 -1.61 39.02
N SER A 81 -3.45 -2.73 38.49
CA SER A 81 -3.78 -4.07 38.99
C SER A 81 -3.01 -4.44 40.25
N THR A 82 -1.72 -4.06 40.35
CA THR A 82 -0.91 -4.31 41.54
C THR A 82 -0.91 -3.12 42.51
N GLY A 83 -1.41 -1.96 42.08
CA GLY A 83 -1.42 -0.73 42.88
C GLY A 83 -0.05 -0.08 43.03
N ARG A 84 0.95 -0.52 42.26
CA ARG A 84 2.32 0.00 42.32
C ARG A 84 2.52 1.17 41.36
N ASN A 85 3.28 2.18 41.77
CA ASN A 85 3.74 3.29 40.93
C ASN A 85 5.20 3.60 41.25
N LEU A 86 6.12 3.03 40.48
CA LEU A 86 7.54 3.01 40.76
C LEU A 86 8.26 4.06 39.90
N THR A 87 9.08 4.92 40.49
CA THR A 87 9.97 5.80 39.73
C THR A 87 11.20 5.01 39.27
N ILE A 88 11.52 5.05 37.98
CA ILE A 88 12.64 4.27 37.40
C ILE A 88 13.72 5.14 36.72
N SER A 89 13.59 6.46 36.75
CA SER A 89 14.60 7.44 36.29
C SER A 89 15.02 8.42 37.40
N ASN A 90 16.17 9.07 37.24
CA ASN A 90 16.90 9.84 38.28
C ASN A 90 16.06 10.66 39.30
N GLY A 91 16.42 10.51 40.60
CA GLY A 91 16.71 11.66 41.46
C GLY A 91 16.03 11.79 42.82
N THR A 92 14.84 11.21 43.05
CA THR A 92 14.04 11.50 44.27
C THR A 92 14.15 10.49 45.41
N ALA A 93 15.06 9.52 45.35
CA ALA A 93 15.46 8.76 46.54
C ALA A 93 16.59 9.49 47.28
N THR A 94 16.32 10.70 47.80
CA THR A 94 17.28 11.43 48.65
C THR A 94 17.59 10.72 49.97
N ALA A 95 16.99 9.54 50.22
CA ALA A 95 17.23 8.76 51.42
C ALA A 95 18.21 7.58 51.25
N ASN A 96 18.30 6.88 50.11
CA ASN A 96 19.01 5.57 50.05
C ASN A 96 19.72 5.21 48.72
N ASN A 97 20.48 6.11 48.09
CA ASN A 97 21.44 5.77 47.01
C ASN A 97 20.90 4.99 45.78
N ALA A 98 19.59 4.81 45.61
CA ALA A 98 19.00 4.13 44.45
C ALA A 98 18.91 5.05 43.21
N SER A 99 20.04 5.63 42.79
CA SER A 99 20.12 6.36 41.52
C SER A 99 20.57 5.41 40.42
N LEU A 100 19.73 5.21 39.40
CA LEU A 100 20.03 4.44 38.17
C LEU A 100 20.84 5.26 37.14
N GLY A 101 21.41 6.38 37.56
CA GLY A 101 22.09 7.34 36.69
C GLY A 101 21.14 8.21 35.88
N GLU A 102 21.65 9.34 35.39
CA GLU A 102 20.92 10.23 34.50
C GLU A 102 20.83 9.59 33.10
N ILE A 103 19.61 9.33 32.59
CA ILE A 103 19.39 8.71 31.27
C ILE A 103 20.16 9.47 30.18
N MET A 104 20.19 10.80 30.27
CA MET A 104 20.91 11.67 29.34
C MET A 104 22.43 11.43 29.35
N ALA A 105 23.00 11.00 30.48
CA ALA A 105 24.42 10.70 30.64
C ALA A 105 24.79 9.27 30.20
N GLN A 106 23.82 8.37 29.97
CA GLN A 106 24.08 7.04 29.42
C GLN A 106 24.40 7.17 27.93
N GLU A 107 25.49 6.55 27.44
CA GLU A 107 25.89 6.58 26.02
C GLU A 107 25.92 8.00 25.38
N PRO A 108 26.70 8.98 25.89
CA PRO A 108 26.64 10.40 25.51
C PRO A 108 27.07 10.73 24.06
N GLY A 109 27.46 9.73 23.27
CA GLY A 109 27.82 9.88 21.86
C GLY A 109 27.07 8.94 20.91
N SER A 110 26.03 8.26 21.39
CA SER A 110 25.20 7.36 20.59
C SER A 110 23.92 8.05 20.12
N THR A 111 23.49 7.73 18.90
CA THR A 111 22.20 8.14 18.32
C THR A 111 21.03 7.27 18.80
N VAL A 112 21.34 6.13 19.43
CA VAL A 112 20.37 5.22 20.05
C VAL A 112 20.81 5.00 21.49
N LYS A 113 19.95 5.31 22.46
CA LYS A 113 20.22 5.12 23.89
C LYS A 113 19.70 3.75 24.33
N HIS A 114 20.61 2.87 24.74
CA HIS A 114 20.20 1.68 25.48
C HIS A 114 20.03 2.05 26.95
N ILE A 115 18.77 2.12 27.41
CA ILE A 115 18.49 2.38 28.82
C ILE A 115 18.59 1.06 29.57
N ASN A 116 19.66 0.92 30.35
CA ASN A 116 19.83 -0.22 31.23
C ASN A 116 19.33 0.15 32.64
N TRP A 117 18.04 -0.11 32.93
CA TRP A 117 17.49 0.08 34.27
C TRP A 117 17.46 -1.23 35.05
N VAL A 118 17.63 -1.14 36.38
CA VAL A 118 17.59 -2.30 37.28
C VAL A 118 16.16 -2.52 37.74
N TRP A 119 15.65 -3.75 37.57
CA TRP A 119 14.33 -4.12 38.07
C TRP A 119 14.31 -4.12 39.62
N PRO A 120 13.26 -3.54 40.23
CA PRO A 120 12.97 -3.63 41.66
C PRO A 120 12.89 -5.08 42.16
N ASP A 121 13.20 -5.29 43.45
CA ASP A 121 13.21 -6.61 44.08
C ASP A 121 11.87 -7.36 44.02
N CYS A 122 10.74 -6.69 44.21
CA CYS A 122 9.41 -7.32 44.16
C CYS A 122 9.01 -7.84 42.77
N LEU A 123 9.75 -7.46 41.72
CA LEU A 123 9.54 -7.97 40.36
C LEU A 123 10.44 -9.17 40.03
N VAL A 124 11.35 -9.59 40.93
CA VAL A 124 12.22 -10.77 40.75
C VAL A 124 11.37 -12.06 40.68
N GLY A 125 11.77 -13.00 39.81
CA GLY A 125 11.08 -14.29 39.62
C GLY A 125 10.81 -14.64 38.16
N ASP A 126 10.04 -15.70 37.93
CA ASP A 126 9.78 -16.26 36.60
C ASP A 126 8.27 -16.43 36.35
N GLY A 127 7.81 -16.15 35.13
CA GLY A 127 6.45 -16.49 34.68
C GLY A 127 5.36 -15.46 35.01
N ASN A 128 4.11 -15.90 34.87
CA ASN A 128 2.89 -15.13 35.13
C ASN A 128 2.68 -14.93 36.65
N PRO A 129 1.98 -13.86 37.08
CA PRO A 129 1.75 -13.62 38.51
C PRO A 129 0.99 -14.77 39.18
N GLU A 130 1.52 -15.27 40.30
CA GLU A 130 0.87 -16.24 41.18
C GLU A 130 0.56 -15.58 42.53
N GLY A 131 -0.70 -15.53 42.96
CA GLY A 131 -1.10 -14.93 44.24
C GLY A 131 -0.98 -13.40 44.27
N ASP A 132 -0.61 -12.83 45.43
CA ASP A 132 -0.30 -11.40 45.62
C ASP A 132 1.09 -11.06 45.05
N SER A 133 1.30 -11.38 43.78
CA SER A 133 2.54 -11.04 43.08
C SER A 133 2.47 -9.60 42.57
N ASP A 134 3.53 -8.83 42.82
CA ASP A 134 3.73 -7.51 42.20
C ASP A 134 4.03 -7.62 40.69
N ARG A 135 4.02 -8.81 40.08
CA ARG A 135 4.23 -9.01 38.63
C ARG A 135 2.91 -8.93 37.86
N GLY A 136 2.99 -8.67 36.55
CA GLY A 136 1.82 -8.64 35.69
C GLY A 136 1.76 -7.41 34.79
N VAL A 137 0.56 -6.85 34.62
CA VAL A 137 0.30 -5.75 33.69
C VAL A 137 0.78 -4.42 34.29
N TYR A 138 1.63 -3.72 33.55
CA TYR A 138 2.19 -2.43 33.91
C TYR A 138 2.17 -1.49 32.71
N ASN A 139 2.24 -0.19 32.97
CA ASN A 139 2.50 0.84 31.98
C ASN A 139 3.84 1.50 32.33
N ILE A 140 4.69 1.67 31.32
CA ILE A 140 5.86 2.55 31.40
C ILE A 140 5.41 3.93 30.94
N SER A 141 5.36 4.90 31.84
CA SER A 141 5.13 6.30 31.51
C SER A 141 6.45 6.98 31.22
N ILE A 142 6.61 7.54 30.02
CA ILE A 142 7.79 8.30 29.63
C ILE A 142 7.39 9.77 29.54
N ARG A 143 8.08 10.62 30.30
CA ARG A 143 7.85 12.05 30.38
C ARG A 143 9.09 12.78 29.89
N GLN A 144 8.93 13.64 28.89
CA GLN A 144 10.06 14.34 28.27
C GLN A 144 9.84 15.84 28.31
N ASN A 145 10.91 16.58 28.61
CA ASN A 145 10.96 18.03 28.49
C ASN A 145 12.00 18.39 27.43
N PHE A 146 11.61 19.15 26.41
CA PHE A 146 12.50 19.51 25.31
C PHE A 146 12.15 20.87 24.71
N ARG A 147 13.08 21.45 23.96
CA ARG A 147 12.91 22.64 23.13
C ARG A 147 12.95 22.23 21.67
N LEU A 148 12.04 22.74 20.87
CA LEU A 148 11.99 22.57 19.42
C LEU A 148 11.73 23.94 18.78
N ASN A 149 12.62 24.37 17.88
CA ASN A 149 12.59 25.66 17.20
C ASN A 149 12.44 26.86 18.17
N GLY A 150 13.08 26.79 19.33
CA GLY A 150 13.00 27.83 20.37
C GLY A 150 11.85 27.67 21.37
N ASP A 151 10.85 26.84 21.05
CA ASP A 151 9.66 26.65 21.89
C ASP A 151 9.82 25.44 22.84
N GLY A 152 9.43 25.63 24.10
CA GLY A 152 9.46 24.57 25.11
C GLY A 152 8.25 23.64 24.99
N HIS A 153 8.50 22.33 25.08
CA HIS A 153 7.52 21.27 24.98
C HIS A 153 7.67 20.27 26.13
N TYR A 154 6.53 19.73 26.55
CA TYR A 154 6.46 18.64 27.51
C TYR A 154 5.53 17.55 26.99
N THR A 155 6.00 16.31 26.97
CA THR A 155 5.22 15.15 26.50
C THR A 155 5.14 14.08 27.57
N ILE A 156 3.99 13.40 27.63
CA ILE A 156 3.80 12.17 28.40
C ILE A 156 3.21 11.14 27.44
N PHE A 157 3.80 9.96 27.38
CA PHE A 157 3.20 8.81 26.70
C PHE A 157 3.44 7.53 27.48
N ASP A 158 2.47 6.63 27.40
CA ASP A 158 2.48 5.38 28.16
C ASP A 158 2.67 4.19 27.23
N VAL A 159 3.54 3.26 27.62
CA VAL A 159 3.79 2.01 26.92
C VAL A 159 3.29 0.85 27.79
N PRO A 160 2.21 0.15 27.38
CA PRO A 160 1.73 -1.01 28.12
C PRO A 160 2.72 -2.17 27.98
N ILE A 161 3.05 -2.79 29.10
CA ILE A 161 3.93 -3.95 29.20
C ILE A 161 3.33 -5.03 30.12
N ASN A 162 3.86 -6.24 30.02
CA ASN A 162 3.54 -7.31 30.94
C ASN A 162 4.85 -7.95 31.46
N VAL A 163 5.04 -7.95 32.77
CA VAL A 163 6.26 -8.44 33.42
C VAL A 163 6.15 -9.95 33.65
N THR A 164 6.44 -10.74 32.62
CA THR A 164 6.35 -12.22 32.67
C THR A 164 7.70 -12.92 32.51
N ASN A 165 8.74 -12.19 32.13
CA ASN A 165 10.07 -12.75 31.87
C ASN A 165 10.80 -13.11 33.16
N SER A 166 11.76 -14.04 33.06
CA SER A 166 12.66 -14.37 34.16
C SER A 166 13.50 -13.15 34.56
N ILE A 167 13.41 -12.74 35.83
CA ILE A 167 14.22 -11.67 36.43
C ILE A 167 15.04 -12.32 37.54
N PRO A 168 16.37 -12.44 37.39
CA PRO A 168 17.22 -13.13 38.36
C PRO A 168 17.40 -12.29 39.63
N GLU A 169 17.51 -12.98 40.76
CA GLU A 169 17.86 -12.37 42.04
C GLU A 169 19.29 -11.78 41.99
N ASP A 170 19.45 -10.56 42.49
CA ASP A 170 20.75 -9.86 42.56
C ASP A 170 20.79 -8.99 43.83
N GLY A 171 21.94 -8.92 44.50
CA GLY A 171 22.10 -8.35 45.85
C GLY A 171 22.04 -6.83 45.91
N ASP A 172 22.13 -6.14 44.77
CA ASP A 172 22.20 -4.67 44.65
C ASP A 172 20.90 -4.07 44.06
N ARG A 173 19.76 -4.76 44.16
CA ARG A 173 18.47 -4.27 43.66
C ARG A 173 17.77 -3.33 44.67
N PRO A 174 17.14 -2.24 44.21
CA PRO A 174 16.38 -1.35 45.07
C PRO A 174 15.07 -2.01 45.54
N SER A 175 14.66 -1.68 46.76
CA SER A 175 13.37 -2.12 47.30
C SER A 175 12.22 -1.42 46.57
N CYS A 176 11.14 -2.14 46.30
CA CYS A 176 9.94 -1.57 45.71
C CYS A 176 9.34 -0.43 46.54
N ASP A 177 9.43 -0.49 47.87
CA ASP A 177 8.90 0.57 48.75
C ASP A 177 9.74 1.86 48.64
N GLU A 178 11.03 1.75 48.31
CA GLU A 178 11.91 2.91 48.10
C GLU A 178 11.65 3.61 46.78
N LEU A 179 11.07 2.91 45.81
CA LEU A 179 10.75 3.43 44.49
C LEU A 179 9.27 3.81 44.35
N SER A 180 8.42 3.37 45.28
CA SER A 180 6.98 3.55 45.22
C SER A 180 6.58 4.99 45.52
N ASN A 181 5.70 5.53 44.69
CA ASN A 181 5.04 6.81 44.89
C ASN A 181 3.57 6.57 45.21
N ASP A 182 2.98 7.47 46.01
CA ASP A 182 1.55 7.45 46.27
C ASP A 182 0.77 7.70 44.97
N ILE A 183 -0.18 6.81 44.67
CA ILE A 183 -1.12 7.02 43.57
C ILE A 183 -2.19 7.99 44.08
N LEU A 184 -2.18 9.22 43.56
CA LEU A 184 -3.21 10.19 43.85
C LEU A 184 -4.53 9.75 43.20
N SER A 185 -5.62 9.83 43.95
CA SER A 185 -6.96 9.68 43.42
C SER A 185 -7.31 10.85 42.48
N PRO A 186 -8.22 10.66 41.50
CA PRO A 186 -8.66 11.74 40.62
C PRO A 186 -9.18 12.99 41.36
N GLU A 187 -9.67 12.83 42.60
CA GLU A 187 -10.13 13.92 43.46
C GLU A 187 -8.99 14.73 44.09
N GLU A 188 -7.79 14.15 44.20
CA GLU A 188 -6.58 14.77 44.74
C GLU A 188 -5.74 15.48 43.67
N ILE A 189 -6.08 15.32 42.38
CA ILE A 189 -5.41 15.95 41.24
C ILE A 189 -6.01 17.35 41.02
N ASP A 190 -5.24 18.40 41.30
CA ASP A 190 -5.60 19.77 40.95
C ASP A 190 -5.55 19.97 39.42
N ALA A 191 -6.72 19.81 38.79
CA ALA A 191 -6.90 19.95 37.35
C ALA A 191 -6.58 21.37 36.83
N GLU A 192 -6.67 22.40 37.67
CA GLU A 192 -6.38 23.78 37.28
C GLU A 192 -4.87 24.04 37.19
N ALA A 193 -4.09 23.38 38.04
CA ALA A 193 -2.63 23.35 37.97
C ALA A 193 -2.11 22.49 36.80
N ALA A 194 -2.70 21.32 36.56
CA ALA A 194 -2.27 20.40 35.50
C ALA A 194 -2.51 20.95 34.08
N ASN A 195 -3.62 21.65 33.85
CA ASN A 195 -3.98 22.21 32.54
C ASN A 195 -3.15 23.44 32.13
N LYS A 196 -2.46 24.10 33.07
CA LYS A 196 -1.59 25.24 32.78
C LYS A 196 -0.30 24.87 32.03
N VAL A 197 0.08 23.59 32.02
CA VAL A 197 1.37 23.10 31.51
C VAL A 197 1.26 22.56 30.06
N GLY A 198 0.07 22.57 29.45
CA GLY A 198 -0.10 22.14 28.06
C GLY A 198 0.21 20.66 27.83
N VAL A 199 -0.21 19.79 28.76
CA VAL A 199 -0.02 18.34 28.65
C VAL A 199 -0.89 17.77 27.53
N LEU A 200 -0.28 17.33 26.44
CA LEU A 200 -0.92 16.49 25.43
C LEU A 200 -1.07 15.07 25.99
N PHE A 201 -2.24 14.72 26.53
CA PHE A 201 -2.60 13.34 26.78
C PHE A 201 -2.97 12.67 25.45
N ALA A 202 -2.14 11.74 24.97
CA ALA A 202 -2.53 10.79 23.92
C ALA A 202 -3.06 9.52 24.62
N PRO A 203 -4.39 9.30 24.71
CA PRO A 203 -4.90 8.04 25.23
C PRO A 203 -4.51 6.91 24.28
N GLY A 204 -3.64 6.02 24.74
CA GLY A 204 -3.33 4.77 24.06
C GLY A 204 -4.46 3.77 24.27
N ASP A 205 -5.52 3.86 23.46
CA ASP A 205 -6.58 2.84 23.46
C ASP A 205 -6.03 1.54 22.85
N SER A 206 -5.80 0.53 23.69
CA SER A 206 -5.57 -0.84 23.24
C SER A 206 -6.87 -1.41 22.66
N THR A 207 -6.90 -1.68 21.35
CA THR A 207 -8.01 -2.39 20.72
C THR A 207 -7.71 -3.90 20.72
N GLU A 208 -8.43 -4.67 21.54
CA GLU A 208 -8.39 -6.14 21.47
C GLU A 208 -9.06 -6.62 20.17
N LEU A 209 -8.29 -7.30 19.31
CA LEU A 209 -8.81 -8.05 18.16
C LEU A 209 -9.02 -9.49 18.58
N GLU A 210 -10.27 -9.91 18.83
CA GLU A 210 -10.60 -11.32 19.05
C GLU A 210 -10.42 -12.13 17.75
N ALA A 211 -9.43 -13.03 17.74
CA ALA A 211 -9.31 -14.08 16.75
C ALA A 211 -9.98 -15.36 17.28
N SER A 212 -11.18 -15.67 16.78
CA SER A 212 -11.88 -16.90 17.10
C SER A 212 -11.19 -18.11 16.44
N GLY A 213 -10.45 -18.88 17.23
CA GLY A 213 -10.05 -20.24 16.90
C GLY A 213 -10.90 -21.22 17.69
N GLU A 214 -11.75 -22.01 17.02
CA GLU A 214 -12.33 -23.19 17.63
C GLU A 214 -11.22 -24.23 17.86
N ASP A 215 -11.03 -24.67 19.10
CA ASP A 215 -10.99 -26.12 19.33
C ASP A 215 -11.28 -26.54 20.79
N SER A 216 -12.27 -27.42 20.88
CA SER A 216 -12.38 -28.58 21.80
C SER A 216 -12.22 -28.37 23.32
N LYS A 217 -13.26 -27.82 23.95
CA LYS A 217 -14.05 -28.44 25.05
C LYS A 217 -14.88 -27.35 25.72
N GLY A 218 -16.20 -27.49 25.65
CA GLY A 218 -17.15 -26.44 26.02
C GLY A 218 -17.23 -26.12 27.51
N SER A 219 -17.44 -24.83 27.78
CA SER A 219 -18.40 -24.35 28.78
C SER A 219 -18.71 -22.88 28.52
N VAL A 220 -20.00 -22.55 28.48
CA VAL A 220 -20.56 -21.20 28.37
C VAL A 220 -20.67 -20.60 29.77
N LEU A 221 -20.31 -19.33 29.96
CA LEU A 221 -20.92 -18.49 30.99
C LEU A 221 -20.91 -17.01 30.56
N ASP A 222 -22.10 -16.43 30.76
CA ASP A 222 -22.66 -15.17 30.28
C ASP A 222 -22.65 -14.17 31.45
N SER A 223 -22.31 -12.89 31.24
CA SER A 223 -22.88 -11.81 32.05
C SER A 223 -22.76 -10.43 31.40
N LYS A 224 -23.94 -9.84 31.16
CA LYS A 224 -24.20 -8.44 30.79
C LYS A 224 -24.10 -7.53 32.01
N VAL A 225 -23.62 -6.29 31.84
CA VAL A 225 -24.23 -5.09 32.46
C VAL A 225 -24.11 -3.89 31.50
N ALA A 226 -25.22 -3.18 31.34
CA ALA A 226 -25.40 -1.96 30.57
C ALA A 226 -25.78 -0.79 31.51
N LEU A 227 -25.60 0.45 31.05
CA LEU A 227 -26.41 1.68 31.29
C LEU A 227 -25.57 2.88 30.81
N GLY A 228 -26.04 3.92 30.13
CA GLY A 228 -27.35 4.39 29.65
C GLY A 228 -27.10 5.78 29.06
N ALA A 229 -27.50 6.08 27.83
CA ALA A 229 -28.79 6.69 27.46
C ALA A 229 -28.66 8.19 27.10
N SER A 230 -28.90 8.52 25.84
CA SER A 230 -29.87 9.57 25.50
C SER A 230 -30.67 9.12 24.28
N ARG A 231 -31.99 9.18 24.43
CA ARG A 231 -33.01 8.86 23.44
C ARG A 231 -33.47 10.17 22.81
N ASP A 232 -33.64 10.17 21.50
CA ASP A 232 -34.83 10.77 20.90
C ASP A 232 -35.35 9.88 19.77
N VAL A 233 -36.67 9.68 19.80
CA VAL A 233 -37.45 8.80 18.93
C VAL A 233 -38.43 9.65 18.16
N ALA A 234 -38.50 9.49 16.84
CA ALA A 234 -39.74 9.66 16.10
C ALA A 234 -39.79 8.70 14.90
N ARG A 235 -40.86 7.89 14.84
CA ARG A 235 -41.20 6.88 13.83
C ARG A 235 -42.04 7.47 12.69
N PHE A 236 -42.23 6.64 11.65
CA PHE A 236 -43.31 6.57 10.64
C PHE A 236 -43.05 7.38 9.35
N LEU A 237 -43.27 6.90 8.10
CA LEU A 237 -44.12 5.85 7.53
C LEU A 237 -43.56 5.40 6.16
N ILE A 238 -43.73 4.12 5.82
CA ILE A 238 -43.60 3.57 4.47
C ILE A 238 -44.90 3.84 3.70
N PRO A 239 -44.85 4.29 2.44
CA PRO A 239 -45.88 3.98 1.47
C PRO A 239 -45.39 2.92 0.48
N ALA A 240 -46.14 1.83 0.44
CA ALA A 240 -46.15 0.87 -0.65
C ALA A 240 -46.78 1.50 -1.91
N ASN A 241 -46.52 0.84 -3.04
CA ASN A 241 -47.08 1.03 -4.38
C ASN A 241 -46.32 1.99 -5.30
N TYR A 242 -45.41 1.44 -6.10
CA TYR A 242 -45.57 1.50 -7.56
C TYR A 242 -44.92 0.26 -8.18
N CYS A 243 -45.78 -0.72 -8.49
CA CYS A 243 -45.44 -1.89 -9.28
C CYS A 243 -45.71 -1.52 -10.74
N SER A 244 -44.67 -1.35 -11.56
CA SER A 244 -44.82 -1.43 -13.01
C SER A 244 -43.71 -2.27 -13.61
N LYS A 245 -44.10 -3.49 -13.99
CA LYS A 245 -43.38 -4.37 -14.92
C LYS A 245 -42.85 -3.56 -16.11
N GLN A 246 -41.54 -3.56 -16.33
CA GLN A 246 -41.02 -3.41 -17.69
C GLN A 246 -39.80 -4.30 -17.94
N ARG A 247 -40.09 -5.29 -18.78
CA ARG A 247 -39.28 -6.22 -19.57
C ARG A 247 -37.76 -6.04 -19.53
N VAL A 248 -37.13 -7.19 -19.30
CA VAL A 248 -35.82 -7.61 -19.83
C VAL A 248 -35.65 -7.11 -21.27
N GLY A 249 -34.84 -6.06 -21.44
CA GLY A 249 -34.44 -5.52 -22.73
C GLY A 249 -32.94 -5.73 -22.91
N SER A 250 -32.60 -6.59 -23.86
CA SER A 250 -31.27 -6.79 -24.41
C SER A 250 -30.67 -5.44 -24.84
N TYR A 251 -29.55 -5.02 -24.24
CA TYR A 251 -28.72 -3.97 -24.83
C TYR A 251 -27.94 -4.58 -25.99
N SER A 252 -28.56 -4.55 -27.16
CA SER A 252 -27.88 -4.64 -28.43
C SER A 252 -27.59 -3.21 -28.91
N ASN A 253 -26.32 -2.93 -29.20
CA ASN A 253 -25.84 -1.83 -30.05
C ASN A 253 -25.98 -0.37 -29.53
N ALA A 254 -25.37 -0.05 -28.39
CA ALA A 254 -24.75 1.27 -28.23
C ALA A 254 -23.32 1.18 -28.76
N ILE A 255 -22.98 1.98 -29.76
CA ILE A 255 -21.66 2.02 -30.41
C ILE A 255 -20.62 2.35 -29.33
N MET A 256 -19.77 1.38 -28.98
CA MET A 256 -18.65 1.61 -28.06
C MET A 256 -17.67 2.62 -28.68
N PRO A 257 -17.30 3.72 -28.00
CA PRO A 257 -16.29 4.68 -28.49
C PRO A 257 -14.86 4.12 -28.50
N ILE A 258 -14.69 2.88 -28.02
CA ILE A 258 -13.43 2.19 -27.89
C ILE A 258 -12.96 1.67 -29.24
N HIS A 259 -11.69 1.91 -29.60
CA HIS A 259 -11.13 1.55 -30.92
C HIS A 259 -11.35 0.07 -31.27
N GLN A 260 -12.03 -0.20 -32.39
CA GLN A 260 -12.39 -1.55 -32.83
C GLN A 260 -11.54 -2.11 -33.98
N GLY A 261 -10.55 -1.36 -34.47
CA GLY A 261 -9.69 -1.80 -35.57
C GLY A 261 -8.83 -3.03 -35.20
N LEU A 262 -8.54 -3.86 -36.20
CA LEU A 262 -7.67 -5.04 -36.07
C LEU A 262 -6.22 -4.64 -35.74
N ILE A 263 -5.77 -3.51 -36.30
CA ILE A 263 -4.44 -2.93 -36.08
C ILE A 263 -4.56 -1.89 -34.96
N PRO A 264 -3.78 -1.98 -33.88
CA PRO A 264 -3.80 -1.01 -32.79
C PRO A 264 -3.25 0.36 -33.25
N ARG A 265 -3.46 1.42 -32.45
CA ARG A 265 -3.06 2.80 -32.81
C ARG A 265 -1.55 2.93 -33.01
N GLU A 266 -0.78 2.05 -32.40
CA GLU A 266 0.67 1.94 -32.49
C GLU A 266 1.16 1.30 -33.80
N GLY A 267 0.23 0.89 -34.68
CA GLY A 267 0.54 0.26 -35.95
C GLY A 267 0.73 -1.26 -35.84
N PHE A 268 1.40 -1.82 -36.83
CA PHE A 268 1.63 -3.27 -36.91
C PHE A 268 2.80 -3.68 -36.00
N CYS A 269 2.48 -4.27 -34.84
CA CYS A 269 3.45 -4.77 -33.86
C CYS A 269 3.28 -6.28 -33.61
N ALA A 270 4.22 -6.87 -32.88
CA ALA A 270 4.22 -8.28 -32.52
C ALA A 270 2.93 -8.74 -31.81
N ASP A 271 2.26 -7.85 -31.08
CA ASP A 271 0.97 -8.15 -30.44
C ASP A 271 -0.12 -8.48 -31.47
N VAL A 272 -0.12 -7.83 -32.64
CA VAL A 272 -1.05 -8.14 -33.75
C VAL A 272 -0.83 -9.55 -34.26
N VAL A 273 0.45 -9.93 -34.49
CA VAL A 273 0.82 -11.27 -34.95
C VAL A 273 0.42 -12.32 -33.92
N LEU A 274 0.75 -12.10 -32.64
CA LEU A 274 0.41 -13.02 -31.57
C LEU A 274 -1.11 -13.15 -31.37
N ARG A 275 -1.85 -12.05 -31.50
CA ARG A 275 -3.32 -12.05 -31.46
C ARG A 275 -3.91 -12.85 -32.62
N LEU A 276 -3.40 -12.68 -33.84
CA LEU A 276 -3.81 -13.46 -35.01
C LEU A 276 -3.53 -14.95 -34.82
N ILE A 277 -2.33 -15.33 -34.38
CA ILE A 277 -1.97 -16.73 -34.08
C ILE A 277 -2.92 -17.30 -33.01
N ARG A 278 -3.21 -16.54 -31.95
CA ARG A 278 -4.14 -16.95 -30.88
C ARG A 278 -5.56 -17.15 -31.39
N GLN A 279 -6.05 -16.28 -32.27
CA GLN A 279 -7.42 -16.34 -32.80
C GLN A 279 -7.59 -17.40 -33.91
N THR A 280 -6.49 -17.82 -34.55
CA THR A 280 -6.50 -18.79 -35.65
C THR A 280 -5.85 -20.13 -35.27
N ALA A 281 -4.52 -20.22 -35.34
CA ALA A 281 -3.74 -21.44 -35.20
C ALA A 281 -3.74 -22.05 -33.79
N LEU A 282 -4.09 -21.27 -32.76
CA LEU A 282 -4.21 -21.74 -31.37
C LEU A 282 -5.64 -21.60 -30.82
N ASN A 283 -6.65 -21.66 -31.70
CA ASN A 283 -8.06 -21.59 -31.33
C ASN A 283 -8.70 -22.99 -31.37
N PRO A 284 -9.09 -23.57 -30.21
CA PRO A 284 -9.66 -24.91 -30.19
C PRO A 284 -10.99 -25.00 -30.96
N ALA A 285 -11.76 -23.91 -31.06
CA ALA A 285 -13.03 -23.90 -31.79
C ALA A 285 -12.83 -24.02 -33.32
N LEU A 286 -11.72 -23.52 -33.86
CA LEU A 286 -11.37 -23.66 -35.28
C LEU A 286 -10.69 -25.00 -35.57
N LEU A 287 -9.89 -25.50 -34.62
CA LEU A 287 -9.14 -26.74 -34.79
C LEU A 287 -9.98 -28.00 -34.53
N LEU A 288 -10.97 -27.94 -33.63
CA LEU A 288 -11.80 -29.09 -33.28
C LEU A 288 -12.53 -29.68 -34.50
N PRO A 289 -13.23 -28.90 -35.35
CA PRO A 289 -13.86 -29.44 -36.55
C PRO A 289 -12.86 -30.11 -37.50
N LEU A 290 -11.65 -29.56 -37.65
CA LEU A 290 -10.60 -30.13 -38.50
C LEU A 290 -10.10 -31.48 -37.95
N VAL A 291 -9.89 -31.57 -36.63
CA VAL A 291 -9.49 -32.82 -35.96
C VAL A 291 -10.61 -33.86 -36.06
N LEU A 292 -11.87 -33.45 -35.88
CA LEU A 292 -13.02 -34.34 -36.03
C LEU A 292 -13.18 -34.81 -37.48
N PHE A 293 -13.02 -33.92 -38.47
CA PHE A 293 -13.05 -34.29 -39.88
C PHE A 293 -11.96 -35.33 -40.21
N ALA A 294 -10.73 -35.09 -39.76
CA ALA A 294 -9.60 -35.99 -39.94
C ALA A 294 -9.81 -37.37 -39.29
N ARG A 295 -10.55 -37.47 -38.19
CA ARG A 295 -10.83 -38.74 -37.48
C ARG A 295 -12.09 -39.46 -37.92
N LEU A 296 -13.17 -38.73 -38.20
CA LEU A 296 -14.51 -39.29 -38.33
C LEU A 296 -14.97 -39.49 -39.78
N THR A 297 -14.25 -38.95 -40.76
CA THR A 297 -14.60 -39.10 -42.18
C THR A 297 -13.57 -39.95 -42.91
N LYS A 298 -14.02 -40.79 -43.85
CA LYS A 298 -13.11 -41.61 -44.68
C LYS A 298 -12.11 -40.74 -45.45
N LYS A 299 -12.58 -39.67 -46.08
CA LYS A 299 -11.72 -38.70 -46.78
C LYS A 299 -10.68 -38.05 -45.84
N GLY A 300 -11.07 -37.71 -44.62
CA GLY A 300 -10.15 -37.13 -43.63
C GLY A 300 -9.12 -38.13 -43.09
N GLN A 301 -9.50 -39.40 -42.95
CA GLN A 301 -8.59 -40.49 -42.60
C GLN A 301 -7.58 -40.74 -43.74
N ASP A 302 -8.05 -40.82 -44.98
CA ASP A 302 -7.20 -40.97 -46.17
C ASP A 302 -6.19 -39.80 -46.28
N LEU A 303 -6.66 -38.56 -46.12
CA LEU A 303 -5.80 -37.37 -46.09
C LEU A 303 -4.79 -37.39 -44.94
N SER A 304 -5.17 -37.92 -43.77
CA SER A 304 -4.25 -38.04 -42.63
C SER A 304 -3.15 -39.07 -42.87
N ILE A 305 -3.44 -40.12 -43.64
CA ILE A 305 -2.46 -41.13 -44.07
C ILE A 305 -1.52 -40.56 -45.14
N LEU A 306 -2.07 -39.81 -46.11
CA LEU A 306 -1.29 -39.18 -47.19
C LEU A 306 -0.36 -38.07 -46.66
N HIS A 307 -0.77 -37.35 -45.61
CA HIS A 307 0.00 -36.26 -45.01
C HIS A 307 0.22 -36.44 -43.50
N PRO A 308 1.07 -37.39 -43.09
CA PRO A 308 1.25 -37.75 -41.68
C PRO A 308 1.79 -36.59 -40.83
N SER A 309 2.72 -35.79 -41.36
CA SER A 309 3.25 -34.61 -40.68
C SER A 309 2.19 -33.54 -40.43
N ALA A 310 1.32 -33.28 -41.41
CA ALA A 310 0.24 -32.31 -41.28
C ALA A 310 -0.79 -32.76 -40.23
N SER A 311 -1.16 -34.05 -40.23
CA SER A 311 -2.04 -34.63 -39.21
C SER A 311 -1.43 -34.57 -37.80
N SER A 312 -0.12 -34.80 -37.68
CA SER A 312 0.62 -34.66 -36.42
C SER A 312 0.59 -33.21 -35.92
N HIS A 313 0.95 -32.24 -36.77
CA HIS A 313 0.92 -30.82 -36.42
C HIS A 313 -0.48 -30.34 -36.04
N LEU A 314 -1.53 -30.76 -36.76
CA LEU A 314 -2.91 -30.42 -36.45
C LEU A 314 -3.31 -30.89 -35.05
N LYS A 315 -2.95 -32.13 -34.67
CA LYS A 315 -3.20 -32.67 -33.32
C LYS A 315 -2.41 -31.90 -32.26
N THR A 316 -1.13 -31.64 -32.50
CA THR A 316 -0.28 -30.87 -31.57
C THR A 316 -0.83 -29.47 -31.34
N LEU A 317 -1.18 -28.75 -32.40
CA LEU A 317 -1.80 -27.42 -32.31
C LEU A 317 -3.13 -27.48 -31.56
N PHE A 318 -3.96 -28.50 -31.81
CA PHE A 318 -5.22 -28.66 -31.08
C PHE A 318 -5.01 -28.89 -29.59
N TYR A 319 -4.09 -29.76 -29.18
CA TYR A 319 -3.80 -29.99 -27.76
C TYR A 319 -3.18 -28.77 -27.09
N LEU A 320 -2.29 -28.04 -27.77
CA LEU A 320 -1.75 -26.77 -27.27
C LEU A 320 -2.84 -25.72 -27.12
N ALA A 321 -3.74 -25.60 -28.10
CA ALA A 321 -4.89 -24.70 -28.07
C ALA A 321 -5.85 -25.05 -26.92
N LEU A 322 -6.15 -26.34 -26.73
CA LEU A 322 -7.00 -26.82 -25.66
C LEU A 322 -6.38 -26.60 -24.28
N ALA A 323 -5.09 -26.92 -24.10
CA ALA A 323 -4.37 -26.68 -22.87
C ALA A 323 -4.34 -25.19 -22.51
N ARG A 324 -4.08 -24.33 -23.50
CA ARG A 324 -4.11 -22.87 -23.34
C ARG A 324 -5.51 -22.37 -22.98
N TRP A 325 -6.55 -22.84 -23.65
CA TRP A 325 -7.94 -22.47 -23.36
C TRP A 325 -8.35 -22.90 -21.95
N ALA A 326 -8.06 -24.15 -21.58
CA ALA A 326 -8.36 -24.69 -20.26
C ALA A 326 -7.61 -23.91 -19.16
N SER A 327 -6.33 -23.62 -19.37
CA SER A 327 -5.54 -22.77 -18.47
C SER A 327 -6.15 -21.37 -18.33
N GLY A 328 -6.52 -20.72 -19.43
CA GLY A 328 -7.15 -19.40 -19.41
C GLY A 328 -8.51 -19.39 -18.69
N TRP A 329 -9.33 -20.42 -18.91
CA TRP A 329 -10.60 -20.61 -18.22
C TRP A 329 -10.39 -20.80 -16.72
N TRP A 330 -9.42 -21.63 -16.31
CA TRP A 330 -9.10 -21.85 -14.91
C TRP A 330 -8.60 -20.57 -14.24
N SER A 331 -7.70 -19.84 -14.90
CA SER A 331 -7.22 -18.54 -14.40
C SER A 331 -8.34 -17.52 -14.27
N ASP A 332 -9.29 -17.46 -15.21
CA ASP A 332 -10.45 -16.58 -15.11
C ASP A 332 -11.37 -16.97 -13.94
N LYS A 333 -11.67 -18.27 -13.77
CA LYS A 333 -12.50 -18.75 -12.66
C LYS A 333 -11.84 -18.53 -11.29
N THR A 334 -10.55 -18.82 -11.17
CA THR A 334 -9.78 -18.58 -9.94
C THR A 334 -9.71 -17.10 -9.60
N ARG A 335 -9.36 -16.21 -10.55
CA ARG A 335 -9.29 -14.76 -10.29
C ARG A 335 -10.63 -14.14 -9.88
N ASN A 336 -11.73 -14.75 -10.32
CA ASN A 336 -13.07 -14.30 -9.98
C ASN A 336 -13.67 -15.09 -8.81
N ASN A 337 -12.84 -15.81 -8.05
CA ASN A 337 -13.21 -16.53 -6.82
C ASN A 337 -14.37 -17.52 -7.04
N TRP A 338 -14.50 -18.04 -8.26
CA TRP A 338 -15.59 -18.92 -8.68
C TRP A 338 -17.01 -18.36 -8.49
N VAL A 339 -17.13 -17.05 -8.25
CA VAL A 339 -18.40 -16.34 -8.09
C VAL A 339 -18.57 -15.32 -9.21
N ASP A 340 -19.80 -15.12 -9.64
CA ASP A 340 -20.14 -14.05 -10.58
C ASP A 340 -20.73 -12.85 -9.82
N ASP A 341 -20.56 -11.66 -10.40
CA ASP A 341 -21.12 -10.42 -9.89
C ASP A 341 -21.72 -9.61 -11.05
N LYS A 342 -22.68 -8.73 -10.76
CA LYS A 342 -23.42 -7.97 -11.77
C LYS A 342 -23.26 -6.48 -11.54
N TYR A 343 -22.71 -5.79 -12.54
CA TYR A 343 -22.58 -4.34 -12.56
C TYR A 343 -23.74 -3.73 -13.35
N ASP A 344 -24.35 -2.69 -12.78
CA ASP A 344 -25.32 -1.84 -13.47
C ASP A 344 -24.69 -0.47 -13.67
N TRP A 345 -24.00 -0.28 -14.80
CA TRP A 345 -23.17 0.90 -15.09
C TRP A 345 -23.88 2.25 -14.95
N LYS A 346 -25.22 2.30 -14.95
CA LYS A 346 -26.00 3.52 -14.67
C LYS A 346 -26.05 3.89 -13.19
N ARG A 347 -25.75 2.94 -12.32
CA ARG A 347 -25.77 3.06 -10.84
C ARG A 347 -24.37 3.01 -10.25
N GLU A 348 -23.39 2.54 -11.01
CA GLU A 348 -22.00 2.53 -10.59
C GLU A 348 -21.43 3.95 -10.46
N VAL A 349 -20.54 4.12 -9.49
CA VAL A 349 -19.76 5.35 -9.30
C VAL A 349 -18.29 4.99 -9.46
N VAL A 350 -17.66 5.52 -10.51
CA VAL A 350 -16.28 5.23 -10.88
C VAL A 350 -15.36 6.35 -10.40
N LEU A 351 -14.57 6.10 -9.37
CA LEU A 351 -13.54 7.02 -8.89
C LEU A 351 -12.23 6.78 -9.65
N VAL A 352 -11.65 7.85 -10.21
CA VAL A 352 -10.38 7.83 -10.95
C VAL A 352 -9.41 8.82 -10.32
N THR A 353 -8.29 8.31 -9.77
CA THR A 353 -7.20 9.17 -9.29
C THR A 353 -6.33 9.60 -10.46
N GLY A 354 -5.73 10.80 -10.44
CA GLY A 354 -4.94 11.29 -11.58
C GLY A 354 -5.77 11.48 -12.85
N GLY A 355 -7.07 11.77 -12.70
CA GLY A 355 -8.03 11.82 -13.81
C GLY A 355 -8.07 13.15 -14.56
N ALA A 356 -7.31 14.18 -14.15
CA ALA A 356 -7.36 15.48 -14.81
C ALA A 356 -6.68 15.49 -16.18
N GLY A 357 -5.83 14.50 -16.50
CA GLY A 357 -5.11 14.42 -17.77
C GLY A 357 -4.46 13.06 -18.03
N GLY A 358 -3.60 12.98 -19.05
CA GLY A 358 -2.88 11.74 -19.39
C GLY A 358 -3.80 10.54 -19.63
N ILE A 359 -3.43 9.37 -19.10
CA ILE A 359 -4.22 8.14 -19.20
C ILE A 359 -5.53 8.27 -18.41
N GLY A 360 -5.48 8.84 -17.20
CA GLY A 360 -6.66 9.01 -16.33
C GLY A 360 -7.74 9.84 -17.00
N GLY A 361 -7.36 10.98 -17.60
CA GLY A 361 -8.31 11.82 -18.35
C GLY A 361 -8.95 11.12 -19.55
N ARG A 362 -8.26 10.18 -20.20
CA ARG A 362 -8.87 9.36 -21.27
C ARG A 362 -9.83 8.31 -20.72
N ILE A 363 -9.53 7.73 -19.55
CA ILE A 363 -10.45 6.83 -18.84
C ILE A 363 -11.73 7.58 -18.45
N VAL A 364 -11.60 8.80 -17.90
CA VAL A 364 -12.74 9.66 -17.52
C VAL A 364 -13.64 9.92 -18.72
N LYS A 365 -13.07 10.38 -19.86
CA LYS A 365 -13.84 10.64 -21.09
C LYS A 365 -14.60 9.41 -21.59
N LEU A 366 -13.98 8.23 -21.56
CA LEU A 366 -14.63 6.99 -22.01
C LEU A 366 -15.83 6.61 -21.12
N PHE A 367 -15.73 6.75 -19.80
CA PHE A 367 -16.85 6.48 -18.90
C PHE A 367 -17.95 7.55 -18.99
N GLU A 368 -17.55 8.81 -19.16
CA GLU A 368 -18.44 9.94 -19.39
C GLU A 368 -19.29 9.74 -20.66
N GLU A 369 -18.68 9.36 -21.78
CA GLU A 369 -19.38 9.08 -23.05
C GLU A 369 -20.38 7.92 -22.92
N MET A 370 -20.18 7.04 -21.93
CA MET A 370 -21.10 5.95 -21.61
C MET A 370 -22.20 6.34 -20.62
N GLY A 371 -22.19 7.59 -20.13
CA GLY A 371 -23.14 8.09 -19.13
C GLY A 371 -22.96 7.48 -17.74
N VAL A 372 -21.75 6.98 -17.43
CA VAL A 372 -21.40 6.48 -16.09
C VAL A 372 -21.06 7.66 -15.20
N LYS A 373 -21.40 7.59 -13.91
CA LYS A 373 -21.03 8.63 -12.95
C LYS A 373 -19.55 8.48 -12.59
N VAL A 374 -18.77 9.54 -12.80
CA VAL A 374 -17.31 9.53 -12.58
C VAL A 374 -16.93 10.53 -11.51
N VAL A 375 -16.09 10.12 -10.58
CA VAL A 375 -15.43 10.99 -9.60
C VAL A 375 -13.96 11.09 -9.97
N VAL A 376 -13.42 12.30 -10.05
CA VAL A 376 -12.01 12.55 -10.38
C VAL A 376 -11.31 13.14 -9.17
N LEU A 377 -10.22 12.49 -8.75
CA LEU A 377 -9.28 13.03 -7.77
C LEU A 377 -7.99 13.43 -8.48
N ASP A 378 -7.60 14.69 -8.40
CA ASP A 378 -6.33 15.16 -8.94
C ASP A 378 -5.88 16.43 -8.22
N VAL A 379 -4.57 16.69 -8.16
CA VAL A 379 -4.04 17.96 -7.65
C VAL A 379 -4.15 19.07 -8.70
N GLN A 380 -4.20 18.70 -9.98
CA GLN A 380 -4.32 19.60 -11.11
C GLN A 380 -5.80 19.83 -11.47
N PRO A 381 -6.15 21.02 -12.00
CA PRO A 381 -7.47 21.24 -12.58
C PRO A 381 -7.68 20.37 -13.83
N MET A 382 -8.94 20.07 -14.15
CA MET A 382 -9.29 19.30 -15.35
C MET A 382 -8.72 19.94 -16.62
N SER A 383 -8.00 19.16 -17.43
CA SER A 383 -7.41 19.65 -18.70
C SER A 383 -8.39 19.67 -19.88
N PHE A 384 -9.65 19.36 -19.66
CA PHE A 384 -10.71 19.29 -20.66
C PHE A 384 -12.07 19.59 -20.02
N GLU A 385 -13.03 19.98 -20.85
CA GLU A 385 -14.40 20.22 -20.40
C GLU A 385 -15.05 18.92 -19.91
N ILE A 386 -15.73 19.01 -18.77
CA ILE A 386 -16.43 17.91 -18.12
C ILE A 386 -17.94 18.12 -18.19
N SER A 387 -18.69 17.03 -18.37
CA SER A 387 -20.15 17.00 -18.31
C SER A 387 -20.66 16.91 -16.88
N ALA A 388 -21.98 17.04 -16.71
CA ALA A 388 -22.66 16.93 -15.42
C ALA A 388 -22.51 15.56 -14.71
N ASN A 389 -22.05 14.51 -15.42
CA ASN A 389 -21.84 13.18 -14.83
C ASN A 389 -20.44 13.00 -14.22
N VAL A 390 -19.55 13.98 -14.40
CA VAL A 390 -18.18 13.96 -13.90
C VAL A 390 -18.05 14.97 -12.77
N HIS A 391 -17.64 14.48 -11.60
CA HIS A 391 -17.45 15.27 -10.39
C HIS A 391 -15.96 15.35 -10.07
N TYR A 392 -15.39 16.54 -10.14
CA TYR A 392 -13.98 16.78 -9.86
C TYR A 392 -13.79 17.26 -8.42
N PHE A 393 -12.84 16.66 -7.71
CA PHE A 393 -12.38 17.12 -6.42
C PHE A 393 -10.86 17.30 -6.46
N GLN A 394 -10.41 18.50 -6.12
CA GLN A 394 -8.99 18.73 -5.92
C GLN A 394 -8.53 17.98 -4.67
N CYS A 395 -7.57 17.08 -4.81
CA CYS A 395 -7.15 16.20 -3.72
C CYS A 395 -5.67 15.84 -3.86
N ASP A 396 -4.92 16.07 -2.79
CA ASP A 396 -3.54 15.58 -2.67
C ASP A 396 -3.52 14.21 -2.01
N LEU A 397 -3.25 13.20 -2.82
CA LEU A 397 -3.26 11.81 -2.42
C LEU A 397 -2.09 11.43 -1.49
N ARG A 398 -1.14 12.33 -1.24
CA ARG A 398 -0.04 12.11 -0.29
C ARG A 398 -0.53 12.17 1.16
N SER A 399 -1.58 12.95 1.44
CA SER A 399 -2.16 13.11 2.79
C SER A 399 -3.39 12.22 2.97
N PRO A 400 -3.36 11.23 3.88
CA PRO A 400 -4.55 10.42 4.18
C PRO A 400 -5.69 11.27 4.78
N GLU A 401 -5.39 12.34 5.51
CA GLU A 401 -6.39 13.27 6.06
C GLU A 401 -7.12 14.04 4.95
N ASN A 402 -6.38 14.49 3.93
CA ASN A 402 -6.95 15.16 2.76
C ASN A 402 -7.86 14.19 1.99
N VAL A 403 -7.42 12.94 1.80
CA VAL A 403 -8.20 11.89 1.14
C VAL A 403 -9.51 11.63 1.89
N GLU A 404 -9.48 11.51 3.23
CA GLU A 404 -10.68 11.27 4.03
C GLU A 404 -11.65 12.47 3.99
N ALA A 405 -11.14 13.70 4.12
CA ALA A 405 -11.96 14.90 4.05
C ALA A 405 -12.66 15.07 2.69
N VAL A 406 -11.97 14.72 1.60
CA VAL A 406 -12.56 14.72 0.25
C VAL A 406 -13.53 13.55 0.07
N ALA A 407 -13.26 12.39 0.67
CA ALA A 407 -14.14 11.23 0.60
C ALA A 407 -15.50 11.48 1.25
N GLU A 408 -15.57 12.21 2.36
CA GLU A 408 -16.84 12.63 2.97
C GLU A 408 -17.69 13.45 2.00
N LYS A 409 -17.06 14.41 1.30
CA LYS A 409 -17.75 15.22 0.27
C LYS A 409 -18.26 14.35 -0.88
N ILE A 410 -17.46 13.40 -1.34
CA ILE A 410 -17.86 12.46 -2.41
C ILE A 410 -19.06 11.62 -1.97
N ARG A 411 -19.03 11.07 -0.76
CA ARG A 411 -20.13 10.26 -0.21
C ARG A 411 -21.41 11.08 -0.12
N ALA A 412 -21.32 12.34 0.31
CA ALA A 412 -22.47 13.24 0.43
C ALA A 412 -23.04 13.71 -0.92
N GLU A 413 -22.20 14.13 -1.85
CA GLU A 413 -22.62 14.76 -3.10
C GLU A 413 -22.91 13.77 -4.23
N VAL A 414 -22.19 12.65 -4.26
CA VAL A 414 -22.15 11.72 -5.40
C VAL A 414 -22.66 10.33 -5.02
N GLY A 415 -22.27 9.86 -3.84
CA GLY A 415 -22.51 8.53 -3.31
C GLY A 415 -21.23 7.69 -3.19
N HIS A 416 -21.35 6.48 -2.65
CA HIS A 416 -20.22 5.58 -2.42
C HIS A 416 -19.63 5.05 -3.74
N PRO A 417 -18.34 5.25 -4.02
CA PRO A 417 -17.67 4.62 -5.14
C PRO A 417 -17.85 3.10 -5.14
N THR A 418 -18.13 2.53 -6.32
CA THR A 418 -18.19 1.09 -6.55
C THR A 418 -17.00 0.61 -7.36
N VAL A 419 -16.37 1.49 -8.13
CA VAL A 419 -15.11 1.21 -8.83
C VAL A 419 -14.11 2.28 -8.44
N VAL A 420 -12.91 1.86 -8.04
CA VAL A 420 -11.78 2.73 -7.74
C VAL A 420 -10.67 2.40 -8.73
N ILE A 421 -10.18 3.41 -9.45
CA ILE A 421 -9.12 3.28 -10.45
C ILE A 421 -7.94 4.14 -10.02
N ASN A 422 -6.91 3.48 -9.46
CA ASN A 422 -5.66 4.09 -9.06
C ASN A 422 -4.77 4.32 -10.30
N VAL A 423 -4.83 5.52 -10.90
CA VAL A 423 -4.04 5.91 -12.09
C VAL A 423 -2.94 6.92 -11.75
N ALA A 424 -3.12 7.71 -10.69
CA ALA A 424 -2.15 8.74 -10.29
C ALA A 424 -0.72 8.19 -10.22
N GLY A 425 0.23 8.97 -10.73
CA GLY A 425 1.63 8.58 -10.66
C GLY A 425 2.62 9.62 -11.15
N VAL A 426 3.84 9.52 -10.62
CA VAL A 426 4.96 10.43 -10.83
C VAL A 426 6.25 9.66 -11.11
N VAL A 427 7.23 10.32 -11.73
CA VAL A 427 8.57 9.79 -12.02
C VAL A 427 9.58 10.94 -12.04
N ARG A 428 10.75 10.76 -11.41
CA ARG A 428 11.81 11.77 -11.37
C ARG A 428 12.87 11.57 -12.45
N GLY A 429 13.20 10.32 -12.79
CA GLY A 429 14.14 10.03 -13.88
C GLY A 429 15.62 10.24 -13.50
N LYS A 430 15.93 10.30 -12.20
CA LYS A 430 17.28 10.50 -11.67
C LYS A 430 17.92 9.17 -11.27
N THR A 431 19.25 9.09 -11.28
CA THR A 431 19.94 7.94 -10.68
C THR A 431 19.78 7.94 -9.16
N ILE A 432 20.06 6.82 -8.50
CA ILE A 432 19.96 6.73 -7.03
C ILE A 432 20.90 7.69 -6.31
N LEU A 433 22.03 8.05 -6.93
CA LEU A 433 23.02 8.97 -6.36
C LEU A 433 22.68 10.44 -6.60
N GLU A 434 21.91 10.75 -7.65
CA GLU A 434 21.46 12.12 -7.97
C GLU A 434 20.09 12.44 -7.36
N SER A 435 19.34 11.42 -6.96
CA SER A 435 18.01 11.59 -6.35
C SER A 435 18.13 12.14 -4.94
N GLN A 436 17.33 13.14 -4.63
CA GLN A 436 17.19 13.65 -3.26
C GLN A 436 16.24 12.77 -2.45
N PRO A 437 16.34 12.72 -1.11
CA PRO A 437 15.38 11.99 -0.29
C PRO A 437 13.91 12.39 -0.55
N SER A 438 13.66 13.68 -0.83
CA SER A 438 12.34 14.20 -1.22
C SER A 438 11.85 13.65 -2.56
N ASP A 439 12.74 13.40 -3.52
CA ASP A 439 12.41 12.78 -4.81
C ASP A 439 11.85 11.36 -4.59
N ILE A 440 12.55 10.58 -3.76
CA ILE A 440 12.19 9.19 -3.47
C ILE A 440 10.88 9.13 -2.68
N ARG A 441 10.75 9.94 -1.63
CA ARG A 441 9.51 10.03 -0.83
C ARG A 441 8.33 10.39 -1.72
N PHE A 442 8.43 11.47 -2.50
CA PHE A 442 7.37 11.89 -3.41
C PHE A 442 6.94 10.78 -4.38
N THR A 443 7.91 10.05 -4.97
CA THR A 443 7.61 8.90 -5.82
C THR A 443 6.83 7.82 -5.08
N PHE A 444 7.20 7.46 -3.85
CA PHE A 444 6.50 6.45 -3.05
C PHE A 444 5.14 6.93 -2.53
N ASP A 445 5.05 8.17 -2.06
CA ASP A 445 3.82 8.76 -1.53
C ASP A 445 2.70 8.69 -2.59
N VAL A 446 3.02 9.04 -3.84
CA VAL A 446 2.03 9.04 -4.91
C VAL A 446 1.86 7.67 -5.57
N ASN A 447 2.94 6.95 -5.89
CA ASN A 447 2.80 5.69 -6.64
C ASN A 447 2.45 4.48 -5.78
N THR A 448 2.78 4.53 -4.47
CA THR A 448 2.66 3.40 -3.54
C THR A 448 1.64 3.69 -2.45
N PHE A 449 1.85 4.73 -1.62
CA PHE A 449 1.02 4.95 -0.43
C PHE A 449 -0.38 5.47 -0.75
N ALA A 450 -0.53 6.34 -1.75
CA ALA A 450 -1.85 6.81 -2.21
C ALA A 450 -2.84 5.66 -2.50
N PRO A 451 -2.48 4.58 -3.23
CA PRO A 451 -3.31 3.38 -3.34
C PRO A 451 -3.76 2.76 -2.00
N PHE A 452 -2.91 2.77 -0.96
CA PHE A 452 -3.30 2.29 0.38
C PHE A 452 -4.32 3.21 1.02
N TRP A 453 -4.12 4.53 0.96
CA TRP A 453 -5.05 5.52 1.53
C TRP A 453 -6.41 5.43 0.86
N ILE A 454 -6.42 5.39 -0.47
CA ILE A 454 -7.63 5.21 -1.27
C ILE A 454 -8.32 3.88 -0.93
N ALA A 455 -7.57 2.79 -0.79
CA ALA A 455 -8.18 1.52 -0.43
C ALA A 455 -8.76 1.54 0.99
N LYS A 456 -8.03 2.04 1.99
CA LYS A 456 -8.55 2.21 3.36
C LYS A 456 -9.83 3.03 3.40
N THR A 457 -9.93 4.05 2.56
CA THR A 457 -11.06 4.98 2.53
C THR A 457 -12.31 4.40 1.84
N PHE A 458 -12.15 3.71 0.70
CA PHE A 458 -13.30 3.32 -0.15
C PHE A 458 -13.58 1.82 -0.21
N VAL A 459 -12.63 0.94 0.11
CA VAL A 459 -12.83 -0.51 0.09
C VAL A 459 -13.75 -1.01 1.21
N PRO A 460 -13.79 -0.44 2.43
CA PRO A 460 -14.71 -0.91 3.47
C PRO A 460 -16.18 -0.97 3.01
N ASP A 461 -16.65 0.02 2.27
CA ASP A 461 -18.01 0.03 1.71
C ASP A 461 -18.22 -1.03 0.62
N MET A 462 -17.19 -1.33 -0.17
CA MET A 462 -17.25 -2.39 -1.17
C MET A 462 -17.31 -3.77 -0.50
N VAL A 463 -16.53 -3.97 0.57
CA VAL A 463 -16.52 -5.17 1.40
C VAL A 463 -17.86 -5.37 2.06
N ALA A 464 -18.40 -4.35 2.74
CA ALA A 464 -19.69 -4.42 3.42
C ALA A 464 -20.84 -4.79 2.47
N ARG A 465 -20.78 -4.32 1.22
CA ARG A 465 -21.76 -4.67 0.17
C ARG A 465 -21.42 -5.94 -0.59
N ASN A 466 -20.23 -6.51 -0.38
CA ASN A 466 -19.64 -7.57 -1.19
C ASN A 466 -19.84 -7.29 -2.69
N HIS A 467 -19.49 -6.06 -3.10
CA HIS A 467 -19.65 -5.55 -4.45
C HIS A 467 -18.74 -4.33 -4.65
N GLY A 468 -17.90 -4.38 -5.67
CA GLY A 468 -17.06 -3.28 -6.08
C GLY A 468 -15.82 -3.75 -6.82
N MET A 469 -14.99 -2.82 -7.28
CA MET A 469 -13.78 -3.12 -8.05
C MET A 469 -12.64 -2.16 -7.71
N VAL A 470 -11.45 -2.71 -7.49
CA VAL A 470 -10.20 -1.94 -7.32
C VAL A 470 -9.29 -2.20 -8.52
N VAL A 471 -8.97 -1.15 -9.26
CA VAL A 471 -8.06 -1.18 -10.41
C VAL A 471 -6.75 -0.49 -10.02
N THR A 472 -5.63 -1.17 -10.20
CA THR A 472 -4.30 -0.63 -9.89
C THR A 472 -3.47 -0.51 -11.17
N LEU A 473 -3.14 0.72 -11.57
CA LEU A 473 -2.20 0.96 -12.68
C LEU A 473 -0.76 0.90 -12.17
N THR A 474 -0.10 -0.19 -12.56
CA THR A 474 1.33 -0.40 -12.35
C THR A 474 2.11 0.02 -13.60
N SER A 475 3.08 -0.78 -14.04
CA SER A 475 3.92 -0.54 -15.20
C SER A 475 4.71 -1.81 -15.52
N TYR A 476 5.32 -1.92 -16.70
CA TYR A 476 6.42 -2.86 -16.89
C TYR A 476 7.56 -2.68 -15.89
N ALA A 477 7.73 -1.45 -15.39
CA ALA A 477 8.68 -1.16 -14.34
C ALA A 477 8.43 -1.94 -13.04
N SER A 478 7.20 -2.45 -12.82
CA SER A 478 6.90 -3.33 -11.68
C SER A 478 7.58 -4.70 -11.78
N TRP A 479 8.06 -5.09 -12.97
CA TRP A 479 8.78 -6.34 -13.23
C TRP A 479 10.26 -6.10 -13.56
N LEU A 480 10.53 -5.02 -14.31
CA LEU A 480 11.85 -4.65 -14.81
C LEU A 480 12.22 -3.23 -14.39
N THR A 481 13.08 -3.11 -13.39
CA THR A 481 13.71 -1.83 -13.02
C THR A 481 14.98 -1.61 -13.83
N ILE A 482 15.18 -0.38 -14.31
CA ILE A 482 16.31 0.04 -15.15
C ILE A 482 17.00 1.27 -14.52
N PRO A 483 18.24 1.61 -14.92
CA PRO A 483 18.90 2.83 -14.48
C PRO A 483 18.02 4.08 -14.70
N ASN A 484 18.13 5.07 -13.80
CA ASN A 484 17.30 6.28 -13.74
C ASN A 484 15.80 6.07 -13.40
N LEU A 485 15.34 4.82 -13.22
CA LEU A 485 13.97 4.50 -12.79
C LEU A 485 13.96 3.62 -11.53
N VAL A 486 14.97 3.74 -10.67
CA VAL A 486 15.12 2.86 -9.50
C VAL A 486 13.97 3.08 -8.50
N ASP A 487 13.73 4.32 -8.12
CA ASP A 487 12.62 4.74 -7.25
C ASP A 487 11.26 4.42 -7.90
N TYR A 488 11.08 4.75 -9.18
CA TYR A 488 9.84 4.51 -9.92
C TYR A 488 9.53 3.01 -10.02
N GLY A 489 10.50 2.20 -10.46
CA GLY A 489 10.33 0.74 -10.57
C GLY A 489 10.08 0.08 -9.22
N ALA A 490 10.78 0.52 -8.16
CA ALA A 490 10.52 0.04 -6.80
C ALA A 490 9.10 0.39 -6.34
N SER A 491 8.64 1.64 -6.55
CA SER A 491 7.28 2.04 -6.20
C SER A 491 6.21 1.27 -6.96
N LYS A 492 6.40 1.00 -8.27
CA LYS A 492 5.46 0.20 -9.06
C LYS A 492 5.49 -1.28 -8.72
N ALA A 493 6.62 -1.81 -8.25
CA ALA A 493 6.70 -3.16 -7.69
C ALA A 493 5.97 -3.24 -6.34
N ALA A 494 6.07 -2.22 -5.48
CA ALA A 494 5.31 -2.12 -4.24
C ALA A 494 3.79 -2.04 -4.51
N ALA A 495 3.36 -1.26 -5.49
CA ALA A 495 1.96 -1.19 -5.91
C ALA A 495 1.43 -2.53 -6.46
N LEU A 496 2.26 -3.32 -7.15
CA LEU A 496 1.94 -4.69 -7.55
C LEU A 496 1.74 -5.59 -6.32
N ALA A 497 2.67 -5.57 -5.36
CA ALA A 497 2.56 -6.36 -4.13
C ALA A 497 1.32 -5.98 -3.30
N PHE A 498 1.02 -4.68 -3.19
CA PHE A 498 -0.21 -4.17 -2.60
C PHE A 498 -1.46 -4.77 -3.25
N HIS A 499 -1.51 -4.77 -4.58
CA HIS A 499 -2.64 -5.31 -5.33
C HIS A 499 -2.83 -6.82 -5.08
N GLU A 500 -1.73 -7.58 -5.08
CA GLU A 500 -1.74 -9.02 -4.80
C GLU A 500 -2.22 -9.31 -3.37
N GLY A 501 -1.70 -8.56 -2.39
CA GLY A 501 -2.09 -8.66 -0.98
C GLY A 501 -3.57 -8.34 -0.78
N LEU A 502 -4.04 -7.20 -1.28
CA LEU A 502 -5.45 -6.79 -1.18
C LEU A 502 -6.38 -7.83 -1.82
N THR A 503 -6.01 -8.37 -2.98
CA THR A 503 -6.79 -9.43 -3.64
C THR A 503 -6.97 -10.66 -2.74
N ALA A 504 -5.92 -11.08 -2.05
CA ALA A 504 -5.98 -12.20 -1.12
C ALA A 504 -6.83 -11.86 0.12
N GLU A 505 -6.66 -10.68 0.70
CA GLU A 505 -7.41 -10.24 1.89
C GLU A 505 -8.92 -10.15 1.64
N LEU A 506 -9.34 -9.61 0.49
CA LEU A 506 -10.75 -9.50 0.10
C LEU A 506 -11.50 -10.84 0.23
N THR A 507 -10.85 -11.94 -0.14
CA THR A 507 -11.47 -13.26 -0.09
C THR A 507 -11.27 -13.97 1.25
N THR A 508 -10.09 -13.84 1.85
CA THR A 508 -9.67 -14.64 3.01
C THR A 508 -9.91 -13.98 4.35
N ARG A 509 -9.90 -12.64 4.41
CA ARG A 509 -10.05 -11.86 5.65
C ARG A 509 -11.37 -11.11 5.70
N TYR A 510 -11.84 -10.61 4.56
CA TYR A 510 -13.02 -9.75 4.49
C TYR A 510 -14.29 -10.45 4.01
N ASN A 511 -14.21 -11.73 3.62
CA ASN A 511 -15.33 -12.52 3.10
C ASN A 511 -16.11 -11.81 1.97
N ALA A 512 -15.39 -11.11 1.10
CA ALA A 512 -15.92 -10.29 0.03
C ALA A 512 -15.48 -10.78 -1.37
N PRO A 513 -15.79 -12.04 -1.76
CA PRO A 513 -15.28 -12.64 -2.99
C PRO A 513 -15.79 -12.00 -4.29
N LYS A 514 -16.80 -11.13 -4.22
CA LYS A 514 -17.32 -10.40 -5.37
C LYS A 514 -16.66 -9.03 -5.57
N VAL A 515 -15.89 -8.53 -4.60
CA VAL A 515 -15.06 -7.34 -4.81
C VAL A 515 -13.93 -7.73 -5.76
N ARG A 516 -13.92 -7.13 -6.95
CA ARG A 516 -13.04 -7.46 -8.06
C ARG A 516 -11.74 -6.69 -7.97
N THR A 517 -10.68 -7.29 -8.49
CA THR A 517 -9.39 -6.64 -8.59
C THR A 517 -8.86 -6.72 -10.01
N VAL A 518 -8.45 -5.58 -10.55
CA VAL A 518 -7.85 -5.48 -11.89
C VAL A 518 -6.47 -4.85 -11.77
N ILE A 519 -5.45 -5.56 -12.24
CA ILE A 519 -4.10 -5.01 -12.34
C ILE A 519 -3.72 -4.74 -13.78
N VAL A 520 -3.11 -3.59 -14.01
CA VAL A 520 -2.77 -3.10 -15.34
C VAL A 520 -1.27 -2.82 -15.41
N HIS A 521 -0.59 -3.41 -16.38
CA HIS A 521 0.83 -3.23 -16.68
C HIS A 521 0.98 -2.61 -18.06
N PRO A 522 0.91 -1.27 -18.18
CA PRO A 522 1.21 -0.61 -19.43
C PRO A 522 2.72 -0.57 -19.67
N GLY A 523 3.08 -0.65 -20.96
CA GLY A 523 4.39 -0.23 -21.45
C GLY A 523 4.57 1.29 -21.46
N PRO A 524 5.70 1.78 -21.99
CA PRO A 524 5.91 3.22 -22.11
C PRO A 524 4.79 3.83 -22.94
N THR A 525 4.23 4.92 -22.43
CA THR A 525 3.06 5.56 -23.02
C THR A 525 3.40 7.01 -23.34
N ASN A 526 3.03 7.47 -24.52
CA ASN A 526 3.27 8.82 -25.04
C ASN A 526 2.43 9.86 -24.28
N THR A 527 2.80 10.10 -23.03
CA THR A 527 2.25 11.12 -22.14
C THR A 527 3.36 12.08 -21.74
N ALA A 528 3.00 13.21 -21.15
CA ALA A 528 3.97 14.12 -20.57
C ALA A 528 4.88 13.42 -19.54
N LEU A 529 4.38 12.42 -18.81
CA LEU A 529 5.11 11.69 -17.77
C LEU A 529 6.38 11.00 -18.28
N PHE A 530 6.37 10.47 -19.50
CA PHE A 530 7.48 9.68 -20.08
C PHE A 530 8.11 10.35 -21.30
N LYS A 531 7.98 11.68 -21.44
CA LYS A 531 8.60 12.43 -22.53
C LYS A 531 10.12 12.17 -22.58
N GLY A 532 10.63 11.83 -23.77
CA GLY A 532 12.05 11.57 -23.99
C GLY A 532 12.52 10.14 -23.64
N TYR A 533 11.63 9.27 -23.14
CA TYR A 533 11.90 7.83 -23.06
C TYR A 533 11.91 7.22 -24.47
N TYR A 534 12.93 6.44 -24.80
CA TYR A 534 13.00 5.76 -26.09
C TYR A 534 13.58 4.35 -25.97
N GLN A 535 12.80 3.34 -26.33
CA GLN A 535 13.29 1.97 -26.43
C GLN A 535 13.32 1.55 -27.89
N ASN A 536 14.48 1.09 -28.39
CA ASN A 536 14.69 0.70 -29.78
C ASN A 536 14.09 -0.69 -30.09
N THR A 537 12.85 -0.93 -29.65
CA THR A 537 12.15 -2.22 -29.70
C THR A 537 10.71 -2.07 -30.20
N ASP A 538 10.45 -1.09 -31.07
CA ASP A 538 9.11 -0.67 -31.51
C ASP A 538 8.22 -1.82 -32.02
N PHE A 539 8.78 -2.79 -32.73
CA PHE A 539 7.99 -3.94 -33.19
C PHE A 539 7.52 -4.83 -32.02
N LEU A 540 8.36 -5.03 -31.00
CA LEU A 540 8.05 -5.92 -29.88
C LEU A 540 7.25 -5.20 -28.79
N MET A 541 7.64 -3.97 -28.47
CA MET A 541 7.08 -3.14 -27.41
C MET A 541 7.01 -1.69 -27.90
N PRO A 542 6.04 -1.34 -28.76
CA PRO A 542 5.90 0.04 -29.22
C PRO A 542 5.54 0.97 -28.05
N PRO A 543 5.94 2.25 -28.11
CA PRO A 543 5.36 3.26 -27.24
C PRO A 543 3.86 3.38 -27.51
N LEU A 544 3.06 3.38 -26.45
CA LEU A 544 1.60 3.34 -26.52
C LEU A 544 0.99 4.73 -26.63
N ALA A 545 -0.11 4.84 -27.37
CA ALA A 545 -1.01 5.98 -27.25
C ALA A 545 -1.74 5.92 -25.89
N PRO A 546 -1.95 7.04 -25.18
CA PRO A 546 -2.70 7.07 -23.93
C PRO A 546 -4.11 6.48 -24.07
N GLU A 547 -4.74 6.68 -25.22
CA GLU A 547 -6.06 6.14 -25.57
C GLU A 547 -6.04 4.61 -25.64
N SER A 548 -4.96 3.99 -26.10
CA SER A 548 -4.85 2.52 -26.15
C SER A 548 -4.80 1.91 -24.75
N VAL A 549 -4.11 2.56 -23.81
CA VAL A 549 -4.08 2.13 -22.41
C VAL A 549 -5.45 2.33 -21.76
N ALA A 550 -6.07 3.50 -21.94
CA ALA A 550 -7.40 3.79 -21.42
C ALA A 550 -8.46 2.82 -21.95
N ASP A 551 -8.44 2.53 -23.26
CA ASP A 551 -9.31 1.54 -23.90
C ASP A 551 -9.15 0.17 -23.24
N ALA A 552 -7.92 -0.28 -22.95
CA ALA A 552 -7.68 -1.57 -22.32
C ALA A 552 -8.18 -1.62 -20.87
N VAL A 553 -7.99 -0.54 -20.10
CA VAL A 553 -8.50 -0.40 -18.73
C VAL A 553 -10.02 -0.46 -18.74
N VAL A 554 -10.67 0.41 -19.51
CA VAL A 554 -12.15 0.51 -19.56
C VAL A 554 -12.76 -0.79 -20.08
N ARG A 555 -12.19 -1.39 -21.14
CA ARG A 555 -12.66 -2.71 -21.62
C ARG A 555 -12.63 -3.77 -20.52
N GLN A 556 -11.57 -3.83 -19.72
CA GLN A 556 -11.49 -4.80 -18.63
C GLN A 556 -12.49 -4.48 -17.52
N VAL A 557 -12.59 -3.22 -17.09
CA VAL A 557 -13.54 -2.79 -16.05
C VAL A 557 -14.98 -3.14 -16.45
N LEU A 558 -15.36 -2.86 -17.69
CA LEU A 558 -16.70 -3.12 -18.22
C LEU A 558 -17.09 -4.61 -18.26
N THR A 559 -16.13 -5.53 -18.14
CA THR A 559 -16.44 -6.96 -17.99
C THR A 559 -17.09 -7.27 -16.63
N GLY A 560 -16.92 -6.40 -15.62
CA GLY A 560 -17.34 -6.67 -14.24
C GLY A 560 -16.54 -7.80 -13.57
N ARG A 561 -15.37 -8.15 -14.13
CA ARG A 561 -14.53 -9.27 -13.68
C ARG A 561 -13.14 -8.78 -13.27
N SER A 562 -12.55 -9.50 -12.31
CA SER A 562 -11.13 -9.37 -11.98
C SER A 562 -10.27 -9.70 -13.20
N GLY A 563 -9.13 -9.05 -13.35
CA GLY A 563 -8.34 -9.15 -14.57
C GLY A 563 -6.88 -8.77 -14.42
N HIS A 564 -6.06 -9.32 -15.32
CA HIS A 564 -4.65 -8.97 -15.47
C HIS A 564 -4.45 -8.44 -16.89
N VAL A 565 -4.28 -7.13 -17.00
CA VAL A 565 -4.13 -6.44 -18.28
C VAL A 565 -2.66 -6.10 -18.49
N VAL A 566 -2.06 -6.68 -19.52
CA VAL A 566 -0.69 -6.37 -19.94
C VAL A 566 -0.78 -5.79 -21.34
N ILE A 567 -0.31 -4.55 -21.51
CA ILE A 567 -0.44 -3.84 -22.79
C ILE A 567 0.89 -3.16 -23.17
N PRO A 568 1.45 -3.46 -24.35
CA PRO A 568 1.11 -4.59 -25.24
C PRO A 568 1.28 -5.99 -24.58
N GLY A 569 0.58 -7.02 -25.05
CA GLY A 569 0.62 -8.35 -24.41
C GLY A 569 2.01 -9.00 -24.39
N THR A 570 2.89 -8.61 -25.32
CA THR A 570 4.30 -9.01 -25.40
C THR A 570 5.12 -8.67 -24.16
N GLY A 571 4.74 -7.64 -23.40
CA GLY A 571 5.42 -7.24 -22.17
C GLY A 571 5.40 -8.31 -21.07
N THR A 572 4.52 -9.31 -21.18
CA THR A 572 4.47 -10.45 -20.24
C THR A 572 5.81 -11.18 -20.13
N ILE A 573 6.65 -11.14 -21.17
CA ILE A 573 7.99 -11.74 -21.14
C ILE A 573 8.91 -11.11 -20.08
N LEU A 574 8.67 -9.84 -19.70
CA LEU A 574 9.46 -9.14 -18.70
C LEU A 574 9.26 -9.71 -17.30
N ALA A 575 8.06 -10.22 -16.99
CA ALA A 575 7.82 -10.91 -15.73
C ALA A 575 8.73 -12.14 -15.58
N ALA A 576 8.96 -12.88 -16.69
CA ALA A 576 9.83 -14.05 -16.71
C ALA A 576 11.33 -13.71 -16.57
N LEU A 577 11.73 -12.46 -16.83
CA LEU A 577 13.13 -12.03 -16.70
C LEU A 577 13.65 -12.17 -15.27
N ARG A 578 12.77 -12.06 -14.27
CA ARG A 578 13.12 -12.25 -12.85
C ARG A 578 13.55 -13.68 -12.51
N MET A 579 13.15 -14.65 -13.32
CA MET A 579 13.51 -16.06 -13.16
C MET A 579 14.70 -16.48 -14.03
N GLN A 580 15.29 -15.55 -14.79
CA GLN A 580 16.41 -15.86 -15.68
C GLN A 580 17.75 -15.84 -14.93
N PRO A 581 18.74 -16.62 -15.37
CA PRO A 581 20.09 -16.57 -14.80
C PRO A 581 20.70 -15.16 -14.86
N ASP A 582 21.51 -14.83 -13.86
CA ASP A 582 22.12 -13.51 -13.70
C ASP A 582 22.95 -13.06 -14.91
N TRP A 583 23.65 -14.00 -15.57
CA TRP A 583 24.44 -13.71 -16.79
C TRP A 583 23.59 -13.15 -17.94
N TYR A 584 22.29 -13.41 -17.95
CA TYR A 584 21.35 -12.85 -18.91
C TYR A 584 20.60 -11.64 -18.33
N ALA A 585 20.06 -11.78 -17.12
CA ALA A 585 19.15 -10.80 -16.55
C ALA A 585 19.86 -9.48 -16.16
N ILE A 586 21.09 -9.53 -15.66
CA ILE A 586 21.85 -8.34 -15.25
C ILE A 586 22.26 -7.49 -16.47
N PRO A 587 22.88 -8.04 -17.54
CA PRO A 587 23.24 -7.23 -18.70
C PRO A 587 22.03 -6.63 -19.43
N VAL A 588 20.88 -7.31 -19.45
CA VAL A 588 19.64 -6.76 -20.03
C VAL A 588 19.20 -5.51 -19.26
N ARG A 589 19.24 -5.52 -17.93
CA ARG A 589 18.93 -4.35 -17.09
C ARG A 589 19.91 -3.21 -17.31
N ALA A 590 21.21 -3.52 -17.31
CA ALA A 590 22.25 -2.50 -17.48
C ALA A 590 22.12 -1.79 -18.84
N LYS A 591 21.96 -2.53 -19.93
CA LYS A 591 21.81 -1.96 -21.28
C LYS A 591 20.56 -1.08 -21.45
N ALA A 592 19.55 -1.26 -20.60
CA ALA A 592 18.35 -0.45 -20.63
C ALA A 592 18.58 1.00 -20.15
N GLU A 593 19.77 1.36 -19.63
CA GLU A 593 20.15 2.76 -19.38
C GLU A 593 19.97 3.65 -20.62
N ALA A 594 20.17 3.05 -21.82
CA ALA A 594 20.05 3.76 -23.08
C ALA A 594 18.65 4.34 -23.30
N TYR A 595 17.63 3.78 -22.64
CA TYR A 595 16.25 4.23 -22.78
C TYR A 595 15.95 5.56 -22.09
N MET A 596 16.78 5.94 -21.12
CA MET A 596 16.61 7.13 -20.29
C MET A 596 17.51 8.30 -20.71
N LYS A 597 18.36 8.12 -21.74
CA LYS A 597 19.37 9.13 -22.16
C LYS A 597 18.80 10.51 -22.48
N ASN A 598 17.59 10.58 -23.05
CA ASN A 598 16.93 11.82 -23.44
C ASN A 598 15.71 12.12 -22.58
N PHE A 599 15.59 11.46 -21.42
CA PHE A 599 14.40 11.57 -20.58
C PHE A 599 14.25 13.00 -20.05
N SER A 600 13.06 13.56 -20.26
CA SER A 600 12.66 14.89 -19.81
C SER A 600 11.19 14.88 -19.36
N GLY A 601 10.75 13.74 -18.83
CA GLY A 601 9.37 13.51 -18.40
C GLY A 601 8.88 14.60 -17.45
N ARG A 602 7.56 14.78 -17.39
CA ARG A 602 6.89 15.81 -16.58
C ARG A 602 7.39 15.75 -15.15
N GLN A 603 8.03 16.82 -14.72
CA GLN A 603 8.41 17.04 -13.34
C GLN A 603 7.33 17.91 -12.70
N VAL A 604 6.68 17.41 -11.66
CA VAL A 604 5.85 18.23 -10.77
C VAL A 604 6.85 18.91 -9.83
N ILE A 605 7.27 20.14 -10.16
CA ILE A 605 8.38 20.86 -9.49
C ILE A 605 7.87 21.96 -8.55
N GLU A 606 6.61 22.35 -8.62
CA GLU A 606 6.09 23.28 -7.62
C GLU A 606 5.64 22.50 -6.39
N ASP A 607 6.20 22.88 -5.24
CA ASP A 607 5.73 22.45 -3.92
C ASP A 607 4.21 22.60 -3.91
N VAL A 608 3.50 21.47 -3.97
CA VAL A 608 2.04 21.45 -3.87
C VAL A 608 1.61 22.20 -2.61
N ASP A 609 2.47 22.19 -1.59
CA ASP A 609 2.36 22.92 -0.33
C ASP A 609 2.24 24.46 -0.54
N LYS A 610 2.94 25.07 -1.51
CA LYS A 610 2.80 26.50 -1.85
C LYS A 610 1.53 26.83 -2.64
N SER A 611 1.06 25.91 -3.48
CA SER A 611 -0.14 26.13 -4.29
C SER A 611 -1.45 26.01 -3.50
N ILE A 612 -1.44 25.23 -2.40
CA ILE A 612 -2.57 25.14 -1.48
C ILE A 612 -2.65 26.39 -0.60
N GLU A 613 -1.51 26.94 -0.14
CA GLU A 613 -1.48 28.20 0.61
C GLU A 613 -1.99 29.39 -0.22
N ASN A 614 -1.59 29.48 -1.50
CA ASN A 614 -2.01 30.58 -2.37
C ASN A 614 -3.50 30.55 -2.78
N ASN A 615 -4.18 29.41 -2.70
CA ASN A 615 -5.63 29.34 -2.95
C ASN A 615 -6.47 29.78 -1.73
N GLY A 616 -5.82 30.06 -0.59
CA GLY A 616 -6.45 30.67 0.58
C GLY A 616 -6.39 32.20 0.60
N GLU A 617 -5.60 32.83 -0.28
CA GLU A 617 -5.51 34.29 -0.41
C GLU A 617 -6.03 34.74 -1.78
N GLU A 618 -7.21 35.36 -1.80
CA GLU A 618 -7.61 36.19 -2.95
C GLU A 618 -6.55 37.27 -3.16
N LYS A 619 -5.80 37.21 -4.28
CA LYS A 619 -5.00 38.34 -4.73
C LYS A 619 -5.25 38.68 -6.20
N GLU A 620 -5.53 39.97 -6.36
CA GLU A 620 -5.81 40.71 -7.58
C GLU A 620 -4.77 40.48 -8.67
N ALA A 621 -5.27 40.50 -9.90
CA ALA A 621 -4.47 40.51 -11.10
C ALA A 621 -3.56 41.73 -11.14
N ASP A 622 -2.26 41.51 -11.28
CA ASP A 622 -1.42 42.49 -11.95
C ASP A 622 -0.37 41.80 -12.83
N GLY A 623 -0.27 42.30 -14.06
CA GLY A 623 0.54 41.71 -15.11
C GLY A 623 2.00 42.13 -15.00
N ASN A 624 2.91 41.17 -15.04
CA ASN A 624 4.10 41.31 -15.87
C ASN A 624 4.78 39.97 -16.13
N ALA A 625 4.89 39.64 -17.41
CA ALA A 625 5.73 38.57 -17.90
C ALA A 625 7.19 39.06 -17.90
N THR A 626 8.08 38.39 -17.15
CA THR A 626 9.51 38.36 -17.47
C THR A 626 10.19 37.12 -16.90
N ALA A 627 10.98 36.49 -17.76
CA ALA A 627 11.77 35.30 -17.53
C ALA A 627 12.95 35.48 -16.55
N SER A 628 13.34 34.40 -15.89
CA SER A 628 14.74 33.98 -15.63
C SER A 628 14.72 32.53 -15.14
N THR A 629 15.20 31.55 -15.91
CA THR A 629 16.60 31.17 -16.15
C THR A 629 17.24 30.54 -14.91
N VAL A 630 17.35 29.20 -14.96
CA VAL A 630 18.48 28.35 -14.50
C VAL A 630 19.03 28.64 -13.12
N LEU A 631 18.95 27.66 -12.21
CA LEU A 631 20.15 27.12 -11.58
C LEU A 631 19.93 25.63 -11.24
N VAL A 632 20.89 24.85 -11.73
CA VAL A 632 21.09 23.43 -11.51
C VAL A 632 21.88 23.26 -10.21
N SER A 633 21.48 22.30 -9.39
CA SER A 633 22.39 21.37 -8.70
C SER A 633 21.66 20.06 -8.47
#